data_AF-A0A2E2U680-F1
#
_entry.id   AF-A0A2E2U680-F1
#
_cell.length_a   1.000
_cell.length_b   1.000
_cell.length_c   1.000
_cell.angle_alpha   90.00
_cell.angle_beta   90.00
_cell.angle_gamma   90.00
#
_symmetry.space_group_name_H-M   'P 1'
#
loop_
_entity.id
_entity.type
_entity.pdbx_description
1 polymer ?
#
loop_
_entity_poly.entity_id
_entity_poly.type
_entity_poly.pdbx_seq_one_letter_code
_entity_poly.pdbx_strand_id
1 'polypeptide(L)' 'MNTPSDDQVVDLNEFASLAGFPIELIQKELVLDDQIENRLTMGQLREAMLKYLDEASLK' A
#
# COMPACT_ATOMS: atom_id res chain seq x y z
N MET A 1 -9.80 12.65 -18.26
CA MET A 1 -9.24 12.42 -16.92
C MET A 1 -8.32 11.22 -17.02
N ASN A 2 -7.01 11.37 -16.75
CA ASN A 2 -6.09 10.24 -16.63
C ASN A 2 -6.26 9.66 -15.23
N THR A 3 -6.98 8.54 -15.10
CA THR A 3 -6.95 7.74 -13.87
C THR A 3 -5.61 7.02 -13.83
N PRO A 4 -4.88 7.01 -12.69
CA PRO A 4 -3.67 6.22 -12.56
C PRO A 4 -3.99 4.77 -12.91
N SER A 5 -3.23 4.20 -13.84
CA SER A 5 -3.42 2.83 -14.26
C SER A 5 -3.06 1.90 -13.11
N ASP A 6 -3.82 0.83 -12.94
CA ASP A 6 -3.66 -0.12 -11.84
C ASP A 6 -2.26 -0.76 -11.81
N ASP A 7 -1.62 -0.85 -12.98
CA ASP A 7 -0.27 -1.35 -13.24
C ASP A 7 0.85 -0.35 -12.92
N GLN A 8 0.50 0.90 -12.55
CA GLN A 8 1.50 1.90 -12.21
C GLN A 8 2.23 1.50 -10.93
N VAL A 9 3.53 1.23 -11.05
CA VAL A 9 4.42 0.95 -9.92
C VAL A 9 4.71 2.25 -9.16
N VAL A 10 4.54 2.21 -7.85
CA VAL A 10 4.77 3.33 -6.92
C VAL A 10 5.61 2.87 -5.74
N ASP A 11 6.40 3.78 -5.17
CA ASP A 11 7.24 3.49 -4.03
C ASP A 11 6.52 3.85 -2.72
N LEU A 12 6.35 2.88 -1.83
CA LEU A 12 5.72 3.06 -0.52
C LEU A 12 6.43 4.11 0.33
N ASN A 13 7.74 4.31 0.16
CA ASN A 13 8.47 5.31 0.92
C ASN A 13 7.99 6.74 0.61
N GLU A 14 7.45 6.98 -0.59
CA GLU A 14 6.85 8.28 -0.93
C GLU A 14 5.61 8.56 -0.09
N PHE A 15 4.88 7.51 0.30
CA PHE A 15 3.69 7.59 1.16
C PHE A 15 4.03 7.51 2.65
N ALA A 16 5.22 7.00 3.03
CA ALA A 16 5.70 6.98 4.41
C ALA A 16 5.76 8.36 5.06
N SER A 17 5.93 9.41 4.24
CA SER A 17 5.96 10.80 4.70
C SER A 17 4.58 11.37 5.04
N LEU A 18 3.49 10.64 4.73
CA LEU A 18 2.13 11.06 5.03
C LEU A 18 1.78 10.66 6.47
N ALA A 19 1.50 11.66 7.31
CA ALA A 19 1.08 11.43 8.68
C ALA A 19 -0.21 10.60 8.73
N GLY A 20 -0.16 9.45 9.40
CA GLY A 20 -1.30 8.52 9.52
C GLY A 20 -1.36 7.46 8.42
N PHE A 21 -0.37 7.39 7.52
CA PHE A 21 -0.28 6.31 6.52
C PHE A 21 0.33 5.04 7.14
N PRO A 22 -0.37 3.89 7.12
CA PRO A 22 0.04 2.68 7.83
C PRO A 22 1.02 1.84 7.00
N ILE A 23 2.22 2.37 6.72
CA ILE A 23 3.21 1.71 5.85
C ILE A 23 3.63 0.32 6.35
N GLU A 24 3.90 0.18 7.65
CA GLU A 24 4.36 -1.09 8.25
C GLU A 24 3.31 -2.19 8.11
N LEU A 25 2.02 -1.82 8.17
CA LEU A 25 0.90 -2.74 8.01
C LEU A 25 0.74 -3.15 6.54
N ILE A 26 0.82 -2.19 5.62
CA ILE A 26 0.76 -2.46 4.19
C ILE A 26 1.90 -3.39 3.75
N GLN A 27 3.12 -3.15 4.26
CA GLN A 27 4.28 -4.01 3.99
C GLN A 27 4.07 -5.43 4.52
N LYS A 28 3.52 -5.58 5.73
CA LYS A 28 3.18 -6.89 6.30
C LYS A 28 2.09 -7.63 5.52
N GLU A 29 1.02 -6.93 5.16
CA GLU A 29 -0.12 -7.51 4.43
C GLU A 29 0.23 -7.94 3.01
N LEU A 30 1.11 -7.18 2.35
CA LEU A 30 1.58 -7.51 1.02
C LEU A 30 2.64 -8.62 1.02
N VAL A 31 3.02 -9.14 2.19
CA VAL A 31 4.09 -10.14 2.35
C VAL A 31 5.29 -9.76 1.49
N LEU A 32 5.64 -8.47 1.53
CA LEU A 32 6.86 -7.99 0.93
C LEU A 32 7.97 -8.54 1.82
N ASP A 33 8.40 -9.76 1.50
CA ASP A 33 9.64 -10.34 1.98
C ASP A 33 10.70 -9.25 1.82
N ASP A 34 11.54 -9.05 2.84
CA ASP A 34 12.48 -7.94 3.11
C ASP A 34 13.47 -7.61 1.96
N GLN A 35 13.27 -8.24 0.79
CA GLN A 35 14.11 -8.27 -0.40
C GLN A 35 13.42 -7.71 -1.66
N ILE A 36 12.10 -7.51 -1.67
CA ILE A 36 11.40 -6.89 -2.80
C ILE A 36 11.29 -5.40 -2.48
N GLU A 37 12.02 -4.58 -3.24
CA GLU A 37 11.98 -3.11 -3.17
C GLU A 37 10.57 -2.63 -2.83
N ASN A 38 10.42 -1.60 -1.99
CA ASN A 38 9.16 -0.96 -1.55
C ASN A 38 8.25 -0.44 -2.70
N ARG A 39 8.47 -0.92 -3.92
CA ARG A 39 7.75 -0.69 -5.15
C ARG A 39 6.67 -1.73 -5.35
N LEU A 40 5.45 -1.24 -5.52
CA LEU A 40 4.28 -2.07 -5.79
C LEU A 40 3.30 -1.33 -6.68
N THR A 41 2.39 -2.06 -7.31
CA THR A 41 1.42 -1.43 -8.21
C THR A 41 0.33 -0.70 -7.45
N MET A 42 -0.26 0.33 -8.06
CA MET A 42 -1.40 1.04 -7.48
C MET A 42 -2.57 0.12 -7.13
N GLY A 43 -2.77 -0.97 -7.89
CA GLY A 43 -3.71 -2.04 -7.55
C GLY A 43 -3.39 -2.72 -6.22
N GLN A 44 -2.15 -3.17 -6.05
CA GLN A 44 -1.70 -3.82 -4.81
C GLN A 44 -1.80 -2.88 -3.60
N LEU A 45 -1.45 -1.60 -3.79
CA LEU A 45 -1.59 -0.58 -2.74
C LEU A 45 -3.04 -0.45 -2.29
N ARG A 46 -3.95 -0.35 -3.27
CA ARG A 46 -5.37 -0.18 -3.03
C ARG A 46 -5.96 -1.38 -2.28
N GLU A 47 -5.62 -2.59 -2.68
CA GLU A 47 -6.09 -3.80 -2.00
C GLU A 47 -5.58 -3.87 -0.55
N ALA A 48 -4.31 -3.58 -0.31
CA ALA A 48 -3.74 -3.55 1.04
C ALA A 48 -4.41 -2.47 1.92
N MET A 49 -4.67 -1.29 1.37
CA MET A 49 -5.37 -0.22 2.10
C MET A 49 -6.83 -0.56 2.38
N LEU A 50 -7.54 -1.21 1.44
CA LEU A 50 -8.92 -1.64 1.63
C LEU A 50 -9.01 -2.71 2.72
N LYS A 51 -8.10 -3.69 2.72
CA LYS A 51 -7.99 -4.68 3.80
C LYS A 51 -7.72 -4.02 5.14
N TYR A 52 -6.78 -3.08 5.20
CA TYR A 52 -6.52 -2.31 6.41
C TYR A 52 -7.77 -1.59 6.93
N LEU A 53 -8.53 -0.93 6.05
CA LEU A 53 -9.77 -0.26 6.42
C LEU A 53 -10.83 -1.24 6.93
N ASP A 54 -10.92 -2.42 6.33
CA ASP A 54 -11.83 -3.49 6.77
C ASP A 54 -11.46 -4.00 8.18
N GLU A 55 -10.18 -4.29 8.42
CA GLU A 55 -9.68 -4.70 9.74
C GLU A 55 -9.80 -3.59 10.79
N ALA A 56 -9.52 -2.34 10.41
CA ALA A 56 -9.63 -1.20 11.31
C ALA A 56 -11.07 -0.84 11.65
N SER A 57 -12.02 -1.11 10.75
CA SER A 57 -13.45 -0.84 10.94
C SER A 57 -14.20 -1.92 11.75
N LEU A 58 -13.54 -3.05 12.06
CA LEU A 58 -14.11 -4.18 12.81
C LEU A 58 -13.73 -4.19 14.32
N LYS A 59 -13.35 -3.05 14.90
CA LYS A 59 -13.17 -2.88 16.36
C LYS A 59 -14.25 -2.05 17.02
#